data_AF-A0A7J6R657-F1
#
_entry.id   AF-A0A7J6R657-F1
#
_cell.length_a   1.000
_cell.length_b   1.000
_cell.length_c   1.000
_cell.angle_alpha   90.00
_cell.angle_beta   90.00
_cell.angle_gamma   90.00
#
_symmetry.space_group_name_H-M   'P 1'
#
loop_
_entity.id
_entity.type
_entity.pdbx_description
1 polymer ?
#
loop_
_entity_poly.entity_id
_entity_poly.type
_entity_poly.pdbx_seq_one_letter_code
_entity_poly.pdbx_strand_id
1 'polypeptide(L)'
;FVLPNGEKIVCDNIPVVGNTEDDQAQNIVHFKWDAPIVEDPDCAFDKVSTVSSGGRAASKDPRFREDWEKLKLTWLEGEDQANVKDVLIEFYEALIDLFDSYAFMGVQAGEGEGSTIGADDFKHLMIQCGLLTGQEGGVIDWSPTIKGWLCEINPALFSTSRLCLQQRLERYQYLDLLVRVAIRVSGRTQDGVPPADEAVFQFIKEVLLPVMDE
;
A
#
# COMPACT_ATOMS: atom_id res chain seq x y z
N PHE A 1 -9.95 32.16 -21.87
CA PHE A 1 -8.79 32.64 -22.66
C PHE A 1 -9.28 33.61 -23.74
N VAL A 2 -8.47 34.60 -24.15
CA VAL A 2 -8.83 35.53 -25.24
C VAL A 2 -8.01 35.19 -26.47
N LEU A 3 -8.67 34.96 -27.60
CA LEU A 3 -8.01 34.65 -28.86
C LEU A 3 -7.63 35.93 -29.63
N PRO A 4 -6.70 35.85 -30.61
CA PRO A 4 -6.22 37.00 -31.36
C PRO A 4 -7.27 37.72 -32.22
N ASN A 5 -8.44 37.12 -32.42
CA ASN A 5 -9.60 37.73 -33.10
C ASN A 5 -10.49 38.57 -32.16
N GLY A 6 -10.12 38.70 -30.88
CA GLY A 6 -10.86 39.47 -29.88
C GLY A 6 -12.03 38.71 -29.24
N GLU A 7 -12.27 37.46 -29.62
CA GLU A 7 -13.30 36.63 -29.00
C GLU A 7 -12.80 36.05 -27.66
N LYS A 8 -13.64 36.19 -26.64
CA LYS A 8 -13.43 35.63 -25.29
C LYS A 8 -14.10 34.26 -25.23
N ILE A 9 -13.30 33.22 -25.05
CA ILE A 9 -13.80 31.89 -24.69
C ILE A 9 -13.79 31.79 -23.17
N VAL A 10 -14.98 31.75 -22.59
CA VAL A 10 -15.22 31.39 -21.19
C VAL A 10 -15.46 29.88 -21.16
N CYS A 11 -14.69 29.16 -20.36
CA CYS A 11 -14.96 27.75 -20.10
C CYS A 11 -16.12 27.68 -19.09
N ASP A 12 -17.29 27.20 -19.52
CA ASP A 12 -18.49 27.10 -18.68
C ASP A 12 -18.44 26.01 -17.60
N ASN A 13 -17.28 25.37 -17.37
CA ASN A 13 -17.10 24.31 -16.36
C ASN A 13 -16.18 24.71 -15.20
N ILE A 14 -16.02 26.01 -14.94
CA ILE A 14 -15.37 26.48 -13.71
C ILE A 14 -16.49 26.88 -12.76
N PRO A 15 -16.60 26.26 -11.56
CA PRO A 15 -17.61 26.67 -10.59
C PRO A 15 -17.37 28.14 -10.24
N VAL A 16 -18.41 28.96 -10.43
CA VAL A 16 -18.41 30.37 -10.07
C VAL A 16 -18.24 30.44 -8.56
N VAL A 17 -17.06 30.84 -8.10
CA VAL A 17 -16.84 31.18 -6.69
C VAL A 17 -17.60 32.49 -6.44
N GLY A 18 -18.76 32.37 -5.81
CA GLY A 18 -19.56 33.51 -5.40
C GLY A 18 -18.81 34.32 -4.36
N ASN A 19 -18.40 35.54 -4.71
CA ASN A 19 -18.01 36.56 -3.74
C ASN A 19 -19.28 37.21 -3.17
N THR A 20 -19.95 36.52 -2.27
CA THR A 20 -21.00 37.10 -1.42
C THR A 20 -20.95 36.43 -0.06
N GLU A 21 -20.85 37.24 0.99
CA GLU A 21 -20.52 36.86 2.37
C GLU A 21 -21.58 36.01 3.11
N ASP A 22 -22.56 35.41 2.43
CA ASP A 22 -23.76 34.90 3.13
C ASP A 22 -24.30 33.51 2.71
N ASP A 23 -23.55 32.67 1.98
CA ASP A 23 -24.01 31.29 1.72
C ASP A 23 -22.92 30.24 1.98
N GLN A 24 -23.09 29.48 3.08
CA GLN A 24 -22.41 28.20 3.32
C GLN A 24 -22.91 27.16 2.31
N ALA A 25 -22.45 27.27 1.06
CA ALA A 25 -22.70 26.27 0.02
C ALA A 25 -21.78 25.06 0.25
N GLN A 26 -22.34 23.97 0.77
CA GLN A 26 -21.70 22.66 0.82
C GLN A 26 -21.41 22.20 -0.63
N ASN A 27 -20.14 21.99 -0.95
CA ASN A 27 -19.70 21.48 -2.25
C ASN A 27 -20.06 19.99 -2.40
N ILE A 28 -21.30 19.68 -2.77
CA ILE A 28 -21.73 18.32 -3.10
C ILE A 28 -21.69 18.15 -4.61
N VAL A 29 -20.71 17.39 -5.11
CA VAL A 29 -20.61 17.02 -6.52
C VAL A 29 -21.42 15.73 -6.73
N HIS A 30 -22.55 15.84 -7.45
CA HIS A 30 -23.34 14.68 -7.86
C HIS A 30 -22.80 14.13 -9.19
N PHE A 31 -22.26 12.92 -9.17
CA PHE A 31 -21.90 12.19 -10.39
C PHE A 31 -23.12 11.45 -10.94
N LYS A 32 -23.36 11.58 -12.24
CA LYS A 32 -24.38 10.81 -12.97
C LYS A 32 -23.69 10.06 -14.11
N TRP A 33 -23.77 8.74 -14.08
CA TRP A 33 -23.20 7.86 -15.10
C TRP A 33 -24.23 7.71 -16.23
N ASP A 34 -23.99 8.36 -17.37
CA ASP A 34 -24.85 8.30 -18.57
C ASP A 34 -24.28 7.34 -19.64
N ALA A 35 -23.71 6.21 -19.23
CA ALA A 35 -23.34 5.14 -20.17
C ALA A 35 -24.25 3.92 -19.96
N PRO A 36 -24.94 3.44 -21.01
CA PRO A 36 -25.65 2.17 -20.96
C PRO A 36 -24.63 1.06 -20.69
N ILE A 37 -24.85 0.26 -19.65
CA ILE A 37 -24.07 -0.95 -19.41
C ILE A 37 -24.43 -1.93 -20.53
N VAL A 38 -23.64 -1.94 -21.60
CA VAL A 38 -23.71 -2.99 -22.61
C VAL A 38 -22.89 -4.14 -22.05
N GLU A 39 -23.54 -5.27 -21.79
CA GLU A 39 -22.85 -6.51 -21.43
C GLU A 39 -21.91 -6.90 -22.57
N ASP A 40 -20.62 -7.02 -22.25
CA ASP A 40 -19.59 -7.41 -23.20
C ASP A 40 -19.79 -8.89 -23.59
N PRO A 41 -20.04 -9.22 -24.87
CA PRO A 41 -20.38 -10.59 -25.29
C PRO A 41 -19.24 -11.60 -25.10
N ASP A 42 -18.00 -11.15 -24.88
CA ASP A 42 -16.84 -12.00 -24.60
C ASP A 42 -16.46 -12.03 -23.11
N CYS A 43 -17.26 -11.45 -22.22
CA CYS A 43 -17.07 -11.57 -20.77
C CYS A 43 -17.54 -12.96 -20.29
N ALA A 44 -16.69 -13.96 -20.50
CA ALA A 44 -16.76 -15.20 -19.75
C ALA A 44 -16.44 -14.87 -18.28
N PHE A 45 -17.48 -14.57 -17.51
CA PHE A 45 -17.45 -14.63 -16.05
C PHE A 45 -16.99 -16.04 -15.68
N ASP A 46 -15.69 -16.20 -15.39
CA ASP A 46 -15.21 -17.35 -14.65
C ASP A 46 -15.86 -17.28 -13.27
N LYS A 47 -16.92 -18.08 -13.14
CA LYS A 47 -17.70 -18.30 -11.95
C LYS A 47 -16.75 -18.58 -10.78
N VAL A 48 -16.83 -17.71 -9.77
CA VAL A 48 -16.68 -18.02 -8.35
C VAL A 48 -15.67 -19.14 -8.10
N SER A 49 -14.39 -18.78 -8.02
CA SER A 49 -13.43 -19.63 -7.31
C SER A 49 -13.75 -19.54 -5.82
N THR A 50 -14.65 -20.42 -5.37
CA THR A 50 -14.79 -20.78 -3.96
C THR A 50 -13.39 -21.03 -3.40
N VAL A 51 -12.98 -20.20 -2.43
CA VAL A 51 -11.80 -20.40 -1.61
C VAL A 51 -11.91 -21.78 -0.97
N SER A 52 -11.20 -22.74 -1.54
CA SER A 52 -11.00 -24.03 -0.93
C SER A 52 -9.91 -23.86 0.13
N SER A 53 -10.28 -23.92 1.40
CA SER A 53 -9.35 -24.29 2.48
C SER A 53 -8.69 -25.62 2.12
N GLY A 54 -7.51 -25.54 1.51
CA GLY A 54 -6.67 -26.69 1.21
C GLY A 54 -5.26 -26.31 1.58
N GLY A 55 -4.76 -26.85 2.69
CA GLY A 55 -3.36 -26.69 3.09
C GLY A 55 -2.45 -27.05 1.92
N ARG A 56 -1.86 -26.04 1.30
CA ARG A 56 -0.80 -26.20 0.31
C ARG A 56 0.51 -26.29 1.07
N ALA A 57 1.03 -27.51 1.14
CA ALA A 57 2.44 -27.72 1.43
C ALA A 57 3.27 -26.85 0.46
N ALA A 58 4.13 -26.03 1.04
CA ALA A 58 4.81 -24.91 0.40
C ALA A 58 5.47 -25.25 -0.95
N SER A 59 4.88 -24.73 -2.01
CA SER A 59 5.64 -24.27 -3.17
C SER A 59 6.38 -23.01 -2.70
N LYS A 60 7.59 -23.16 -2.13
CA LYS A 60 8.37 -21.99 -1.69
C LYS A 60 8.84 -21.25 -2.95
N ASP A 61 8.23 -20.09 -3.22
CA ASP A 61 8.61 -19.24 -4.34
C ASP A 61 10.15 -19.02 -4.34
N PRO A 62 10.85 -19.31 -5.45
CA PRO A 62 12.31 -19.17 -5.51
C PRO A 62 12.79 -17.73 -5.26
N ARG A 63 11.94 -16.73 -5.51
CA ARG A 63 12.22 -15.31 -5.31
C ARG A 63 12.37 -14.95 -3.83
N PHE A 64 11.74 -15.71 -2.92
CA PHE A 64 11.85 -15.45 -1.48
C PHE A 64 13.29 -15.45 -1.00
N ARG A 65 14.12 -16.37 -1.51
CA ARG A 65 15.52 -16.46 -1.09
C ARG A 65 16.29 -15.19 -1.43
N GLU A 66 16.10 -14.66 -2.63
CA GLU A 66 16.77 -13.44 -3.09
C GLU A 66 16.33 -12.21 -2.29
N ASP A 67 15.03 -12.10 -2.01
CA ASP A 67 14.50 -10.99 -1.21
C ASP A 67 14.94 -11.11 0.26
N TRP A 68 14.97 -12.33 0.81
CA TRP A 68 15.44 -12.61 2.17
C TRP A 68 16.91 -12.24 2.37
N GLU A 69 17.77 -12.51 1.39
CA GLU A 69 19.19 -12.13 1.45
C GLU A 69 19.40 -10.60 1.39
N LYS A 70 18.42 -9.84 0.89
CA LYS A 70 18.45 -8.36 0.79
C LYS A 70 17.73 -7.66 1.96
N LEU A 71 16.82 -8.34 2.64
CA LEU A 71 16.08 -7.84 3.81
C LEU A 71 17.06 -7.41 4.91
N LYS A 72 16.84 -6.21 5.49
CA LYS A 72 17.71 -5.64 6.52
C LYS A 72 16.99 -5.61 7.86
N LEU A 73 16.70 -6.80 8.37
CA LEU A 73 16.11 -7.00 9.69
C LEU A 73 17.13 -6.90 10.84
N THR A 74 18.23 -6.13 10.67
CA THR A 74 19.31 -5.98 11.66
C THR A 74 18.87 -5.34 12.98
N TRP A 75 17.66 -4.79 13.00
CA TRP A 75 17.01 -4.20 14.16
C TRP A 75 16.26 -5.23 15.01
N LEU A 76 16.09 -6.46 14.52
CA LEU A 76 15.56 -7.61 15.26
C LEU A 76 16.68 -8.48 15.82
N GLU A 77 16.42 -9.15 16.94
CA GLU A 77 17.34 -10.15 17.48
C GLU A 77 17.39 -11.40 16.57
N GLY A 78 18.48 -12.17 16.63
CA GLY A 78 18.71 -13.27 15.69
C GLY A 78 17.66 -14.39 15.76
N GLU A 79 17.10 -14.65 16.95
CA GLU A 79 16.01 -15.63 17.15
C GLU A 79 14.70 -15.12 16.52
N ASP A 80 14.35 -13.85 16.78
CA ASP A 80 13.18 -13.20 16.18
C ASP A 80 13.25 -13.16 14.66
N GLN A 81 14.44 -12.92 14.09
CA GLN A 81 14.62 -12.95 12.63
C GLN A 81 14.30 -14.33 12.05
N ALA A 82 14.69 -15.41 12.72
CA ALA A 82 14.39 -16.77 12.26
C ALA A 82 12.89 -17.07 12.34
N ASN A 83 12.22 -16.66 13.41
CA ASN A 83 10.78 -16.88 13.57
C ASN A 83 9.97 -16.05 12.56
N VAL A 84 10.31 -14.78 12.39
CA VAL A 84 9.69 -13.90 11.37
C VAL A 84 9.91 -14.45 9.97
N LYS A 85 11.08 -15.06 9.69
CA LYS A 85 11.34 -15.71 8.41
C LYS A 85 10.31 -16.80 8.10
N ASP A 86 9.99 -17.65 9.07
CA ASP A 86 9.06 -18.76 8.87
C ASP A 86 7.64 -18.24 8.56
N VAL A 87 7.21 -17.18 9.26
CA VAL A 87 5.94 -16.48 8.96
C VAL A 87 5.97 -15.87 7.56
N LEU A 88 7.05 -15.17 7.19
CA LEU A 88 7.15 -14.57 5.85
C LEU A 88 7.17 -15.65 4.75
N ILE A 89 7.77 -16.82 4.98
CA ILE A 89 7.73 -17.95 4.03
C ILE A 89 6.29 -18.42 3.83
N GLU A 90 5.50 -18.51 4.90
CA GLU A 90 4.11 -18.97 4.85
C GLU A 90 3.23 -18.01 4.04
N PHE A 91 3.39 -16.70 4.24
CA PHE A 91 2.56 -15.68 3.60
C PHE A 91 3.17 -15.04 2.36
N TYR A 92 4.35 -15.47 1.91
CA TYR A 92 5.11 -14.78 0.86
C TYR A 92 4.30 -14.58 -0.43
N GLU A 93 3.59 -15.62 -0.89
CA GLU A 93 2.79 -15.55 -2.12
C GLU A 93 1.73 -14.43 -2.02
N ALA A 94 0.94 -14.41 -0.93
CA ALA A 94 -0.08 -13.38 -0.71
C ALA A 94 0.53 -11.96 -0.60
N LEU A 95 1.65 -11.82 0.11
CA LEU A 95 2.32 -10.54 0.28
C LEU A 95 2.87 -9.99 -1.05
N ILE A 96 3.39 -10.86 -1.91
CA ILE A 96 3.90 -10.49 -3.23
C ILE A 96 2.77 -10.25 -4.22
N ASP A 97 1.68 -11.02 -4.18
CA ASP A 97 0.50 -10.76 -5.02
C ASP A 97 -0.07 -9.36 -4.72
N LEU A 98 -0.12 -8.96 -3.44
CA LEU A 98 -0.50 -7.60 -3.05
C LEU A 98 0.48 -6.58 -3.63
N PHE A 99 1.79 -6.80 -3.48
CA PHE A 99 2.81 -5.90 -4.04
C PHE A 99 2.69 -5.74 -5.56
N ASP A 100 2.53 -6.85 -6.28
CA ASP A 100 2.45 -6.87 -7.74
C ASP A 100 1.16 -6.19 -8.23
N SER A 101 0.06 -6.24 -7.46
CA SER A 101 -1.16 -5.48 -7.78
C SER A 101 -0.94 -3.97 -7.74
N TYR A 102 -0.24 -3.46 -6.72
CA TYR A 102 0.15 -2.04 -6.64
C TYR A 102 1.15 -1.66 -7.74
N ALA A 103 2.14 -2.52 -8.01
CA ALA A 103 3.14 -2.26 -9.03
C ALA A 103 2.53 -2.21 -10.44
N PHE A 104 1.52 -3.04 -10.70
CA PHE A 104 0.78 -3.03 -11.96
C PHE A 104 -0.04 -1.74 -12.15
N MET A 105 -0.66 -1.23 -11.09
CA MET A 105 -1.38 0.05 -11.11
C MET A 105 -0.43 1.25 -11.29
N GLY A 106 0.79 1.16 -10.75
CA GLY A 106 1.79 2.21 -10.72
C GLY A 106 2.64 2.38 -11.98
N VAL A 107 2.01 2.59 -13.15
CA VAL A 107 2.61 2.94 -14.47
C VAL A 107 3.73 2.00 -14.95
N GLN A 108 3.53 1.42 -16.15
CA GLN A 108 4.42 0.47 -16.83
C GLN A 108 5.92 0.67 -16.55
N ALA A 109 6.50 -0.21 -15.73
CA ALA A 109 7.93 -0.41 -15.70
C ALA A 109 8.39 -0.78 -17.12
N GLY A 110 9.40 -0.09 -17.63
CA GLY A 110 10.03 -0.48 -18.90
C GLY A 110 10.48 -1.94 -18.82
N GLU A 111 10.33 -2.68 -19.92
CA GLU A 111 10.71 -4.09 -20.01
C GLU A 111 12.13 -4.31 -19.45
N GLY A 112 12.22 -4.96 -18.28
CA GLY A 112 13.48 -5.34 -17.65
C GLY A 112 13.82 -4.66 -16.31
N GLU A 113 13.08 -3.64 -15.88
CA GLU A 113 13.20 -3.13 -14.51
C GLU A 113 12.29 -3.95 -13.58
N GLY A 114 12.84 -4.40 -12.44
CA GLY A 114 12.07 -5.16 -11.45
C GLY A 114 10.83 -4.40 -10.98
N SER A 115 9.77 -5.13 -10.66
CA SER A 115 8.52 -4.59 -10.13
C SER A 115 8.82 -3.71 -8.90
N THR A 116 8.43 -2.43 -8.95
CA THR A 116 8.56 -1.48 -7.84
C THR A 116 7.24 -0.76 -7.61
N ILE A 117 6.94 -0.46 -6.36
CA ILE A 117 5.79 0.35 -5.97
C ILE A 117 6.25 1.73 -5.51
N GLY A 118 5.40 2.74 -5.60
CA GLY A 118 5.64 4.03 -4.96
C GLY A 118 5.50 3.94 -3.44
N ALA A 119 6.23 4.78 -2.70
CA ALA A 119 5.99 4.94 -1.26
C ALA A 119 4.60 5.54 -0.99
N ASP A 120 3.99 6.21 -1.96
CA ASP A 120 2.59 6.63 -1.94
C ASP A 120 1.61 5.46 -2.06
N ASP A 121 1.93 4.41 -2.84
CA ASP A 121 1.14 3.17 -2.87
C ASP A 121 1.17 2.47 -1.51
N PHE A 122 2.35 2.40 -0.88
CA PHE A 122 2.47 1.88 0.48
C PHE A 122 1.67 2.72 1.49
N LYS A 123 1.64 4.05 1.31
CA LYS A 123 0.80 4.93 2.14
C LYS A 123 -0.67 4.61 1.96
N HIS A 124 -1.11 4.39 0.73
CA HIS A 124 -2.48 4.03 0.41
C HIS A 124 -2.89 2.74 1.13
N LEU A 125 -2.03 1.72 1.12
CA LEU A 125 -2.25 0.50 1.88
C LEU A 125 -2.42 0.78 3.38
N MET A 126 -1.55 1.60 3.98
CA MET A 126 -1.68 1.96 5.41
C MET A 126 -2.97 2.72 5.73
N ILE A 127 -3.49 3.52 4.78
CA ILE A 127 -4.78 4.21 4.91
C ILE A 127 -5.92 3.18 4.87
N GLN A 128 -5.89 2.23 3.93
CA GLN A 128 -6.92 1.19 3.83
C GLN A 128 -6.96 0.32 5.09
N CYS A 129 -5.79 0.00 5.65
CA CYS A 129 -5.70 -0.73 6.92
C CYS A 129 -6.07 0.11 8.16
N GLY A 130 -6.40 1.40 8.02
CA GLY A 130 -6.76 2.26 9.15
C GLY A 130 -5.61 2.57 10.12
N LEU A 131 -4.35 2.47 9.67
CA LEU A 131 -3.18 2.47 10.56
C LEU A 131 -2.57 3.85 10.78
N LEU A 132 -2.91 4.84 9.96
CA LEU A 132 -2.31 6.17 10.06
C LEU A 132 -2.95 7.02 11.15
N THR A 133 -2.13 7.83 11.82
CA THR A 133 -2.62 8.79 12.82
C THR A 133 -3.71 9.70 12.24
N GLY A 134 -4.80 9.86 12.99
CA GLY A 134 -6.01 10.55 12.54
C GLY A 134 -7.13 9.63 12.08
N GLN A 135 -6.86 8.33 11.88
CA GLN A 135 -7.88 7.29 11.69
C GLN A 135 -8.27 6.65 13.03
N GLU A 136 -9.43 5.99 13.09
CA GLU A 136 -9.86 5.27 14.28
C GLU A 136 -8.88 4.14 14.60
N GLY A 137 -8.14 4.27 15.71
CA GLY A 137 -7.12 3.32 16.08
C GLY A 137 -5.80 3.43 15.31
N GLY A 138 -5.60 4.48 14.51
CA GLY A 138 -4.34 4.72 13.80
C GLY A 138 -3.20 5.12 14.74
N VAL A 139 -2.03 4.50 14.58
CA VAL A 139 -0.86 4.68 15.46
C VAL A 139 0.43 5.04 14.73
N ILE A 140 0.42 4.99 13.40
CA ILE A 140 1.59 5.24 12.56
C ILE A 140 1.56 6.69 12.10
N ASP A 141 2.52 7.48 12.57
CA ASP A 141 2.74 8.80 12.00
C ASP A 141 3.60 8.66 10.74
N TRP A 142 2.97 8.84 9.59
CA TRP A 142 3.59 8.59 8.29
C TRP A 142 4.92 9.32 8.12
N SER A 143 4.95 10.62 8.39
CA SER A 143 6.09 11.46 8.03
C SER A 143 7.36 11.22 8.84
N PRO A 144 7.35 11.16 10.18
CA PRO A 144 8.55 10.88 10.96
C PRO A 144 8.87 9.39 11.02
N THR A 145 7.87 8.50 11.14
CA THR A 145 8.11 7.07 11.36
C THR A 145 8.56 6.36 10.08
N ILE A 146 7.75 6.43 9.02
CA ILE A 146 8.05 5.71 7.77
C ILE A 146 9.32 6.28 7.11
N LYS A 147 9.51 7.60 7.15
CA LYS A 147 10.75 8.22 6.68
C LYS A 147 11.97 7.70 7.45
N GLY A 148 11.89 7.57 8.76
CA GLY A 148 12.96 7.01 9.59
C GLY A 148 13.32 5.59 9.17
N TRP A 149 12.31 4.73 9.00
CA TRP A 149 12.53 3.35 8.57
C TRP A 149 13.11 3.24 7.15
N LEU A 150 12.62 4.05 6.21
CA LEU A 150 13.16 4.11 4.85
C LEU A 150 14.62 4.56 4.83
N CYS A 151 15.00 5.52 5.69
CA CYS A 151 16.41 5.93 5.86
C CYS A 151 17.28 4.76 6.34
N GLU A 152 16.77 3.92 7.25
CA GLU A 152 17.51 2.78 7.78
C GLU A 152 17.68 1.67 6.74
N ILE A 153 16.60 1.34 6.01
CA ILE A 153 16.60 0.30 4.97
C ILE A 153 17.53 0.71 3.83
N ASN A 154 17.44 1.97 3.38
CA ASN A 154 18.24 2.48 2.28
C ASN A 154 18.77 3.91 2.56
N PRO A 155 19.93 4.01 3.23
CA PRO A 155 20.55 5.30 3.59
C PRO A 155 20.90 6.18 2.38
N ALA A 156 21.08 5.60 1.19
CA ALA A 156 21.43 6.34 -0.01
C ALA A 156 20.29 7.25 -0.51
N LEU A 157 19.03 6.90 -0.17
CA LEU A 157 17.83 7.62 -0.63
C LEU A 157 17.70 9.04 -0.07
N PHE A 158 18.38 9.37 1.02
CA PHE A 158 18.22 10.66 1.72
C PHE A 158 19.42 11.61 1.58
N SER A 159 20.40 11.26 0.71
CA SER A 159 21.42 12.22 0.26
C SER A 159 20.82 13.38 -0.55
N THR A 160 19.61 13.21 -1.08
CA THR A 160 18.85 14.22 -1.81
C THR A 160 17.54 14.51 -1.10
N SER A 161 17.24 15.78 -0.89
CA SER A 161 16.11 16.29 -0.10
C SER A 161 14.71 16.01 -0.68
N ARG A 162 14.60 15.06 -1.63
CA ARG A 162 13.33 14.77 -2.31
C ARG A 162 12.42 13.92 -1.44
N LEU A 163 11.14 14.25 -1.56
CA LEU A 163 10.03 13.83 -0.70
C LEU A 163 9.96 12.30 -0.59
N CYS A 164 9.86 11.80 0.64
CA CYS A 164 9.69 10.38 0.99
C CYS A 164 8.67 9.65 0.10
N LEU A 165 7.63 10.36 -0.36
CA LEU A 165 6.54 9.83 -1.20
C LEU A 165 6.94 9.51 -2.65
N GLN A 166 8.02 10.10 -3.18
CA GLN A 166 8.45 9.83 -4.56
C GLN A 166 9.42 8.63 -4.67
N GLN A 167 9.70 7.97 -3.55
CA GLN A 167 10.62 6.85 -3.51
C GLN A 167 9.95 5.60 -4.07
N ARG A 168 10.67 4.89 -4.96
CA ARG A 168 10.28 3.56 -5.42
C ARG A 168 10.80 2.53 -4.43
N LEU A 169 9.95 1.59 -4.08
CA LEU A 169 10.22 0.50 -3.16
C LEU A 169 10.37 -0.81 -3.94
N GLU A 170 11.49 -1.48 -3.72
CA GLU A 170 11.67 -2.87 -4.14
C GLU A 170 10.95 -3.83 -3.17
N ARG A 171 10.65 -5.05 -3.62
CA ARG A 171 9.92 -6.08 -2.84
C ARG A 171 10.49 -6.30 -1.44
N TYR A 172 11.81 -6.44 -1.31
CA TYR A 172 12.44 -6.64 0.00
C TYR A 172 12.25 -5.43 0.95
N GLN A 173 12.20 -4.20 0.41
CA GLN A 173 11.99 -2.99 1.20
C GLN A 173 10.54 -2.91 1.68
N TYR A 174 9.60 -3.29 0.81
CA TYR A 174 8.19 -3.44 1.16
C TYR A 174 7.99 -4.46 2.28
N LEU A 175 8.60 -5.65 2.17
CA LEU A 175 8.53 -6.68 3.22
C LEU A 175 9.12 -6.20 4.56
N ASP A 176 10.26 -5.51 4.54
CA ASP A 176 10.87 -4.95 5.75
C ASP A 176 9.93 -3.94 6.43
N LEU A 177 9.32 -3.05 5.64
CA LEU A 177 8.34 -2.09 6.14
C LEU A 177 7.11 -2.78 6.74
N LEU A 178 6.59 -3.83 6.11
CA LEU A 178 5.46 -4.57 6.66
C LEU A 178 5.78 -5.20 8.02
N VAL A 179 6.97 -5.78 8.19
CA VAL A 179 7.41 -6.35 9.48
C VAL A 179 7.50 -5.24 10.54
N ARG A 180 8.05 -4.08 10.20
CA ARG A 180 8.12 -2.92 11.12
C ARG A 180 6.73 -2.41 11.51
N VAL A 181 5.81 -2.33 10.54
CA VAL A 181 4.41 -1.97 10.78
C VAL A 181 3.76 -2.97 11.74
N ALA A 182 3.89 -4.26 11.48
CA ALA A 182 3.31 -5.31 12.31
C ALA A 182 3.72 -5.19 13.78
N ILE A 183 5.02 -5.07 14.03
CA ILE A 183 5.57 -4.96 15.40
C ILE A 183 5.16 -3.63 16.05
N ARG A 184 5.07 -2.55 15.26
CA ARG A 184 4.63 -1.25 15.79
C ARG A 184 3.17 -1.26 16.23
N VAL A 185 2.32 -1.98 15.52
CA VAL A 185 0.87 -2.07 15.74
C VAL A 185 0.53 -3.14 16.78
N SER A 186 1.33 -4.20 16.92
CA SER A 186 1.11 -5.27 17.90
C SER A 186 1.31 -4.83 19.36
N GLY A 187 2.10 -3.77 19.62
CA GLY A 187 2.25 -3.18 20.94
C GLY A 187 0.97 -2.55 21.54
N ARG A 188 -0.22 -2.85 20.99
CA ARG A 188 -1.54 -2.34 21.39
C ARG A 188 -2.28 -3.25 22.37
N THR A 189 -1.89 -4.51 22.52
CA THR A 189 -2.57 -5.45 23.41
C THR A 189 -2.21 -5.17 24.88
N GLN A 190 -3.23 -5.13 25.75
CA GLN A 190 -3.05 -4.87 27.19
C GLN A 190 -2.26 -5.98 27.92
N ASP A 191 -2.06 -7.13 27.27
CA ASP A 191 -1.27 -8.26 27.74
C ASP A 191 0.10 -8.32 27.05
N GLY A 192 0.99 -7.41 27.45
CA GLY A 192 2.39 -7.44 27.02
C GLY A 192 2.61 -7.22 25.51
N VAL A 193 3.89 -7.08 25.14
CA VAL A 193 4.29 -7.01 23.73
C VAL A 193 4.43 -8.46 23.24
N PRO A 194 3.63 -8.91 22.26
CA PRO A 194 3.75 -10.26 21.74
C PRO A 194 5.12 -10.46 21.06
N PRO A 195 5.61 -11.72 20.98
CA PRO A 195 6.78 -12.06 20.17
C PRO A 195 6.68 -11.52 18.73
N ALA A 196 7.82 -11.25 18.10
CA ALA A 196 7.88 -10.59 16.80
C ALA A 196 7.17 -11.38 15.68
N ASP A 197 7.29 -12.70 15.70
CA ASP A 197 6.61 -13.61 14.78
C ASP A 197 5.09 -13.60 14.97
N GLU A 198 4.61 -13.68 16.21
CA GLU A 198 3.18 -13.59 16.51
C GLU A 198 2.60 -12.24 16.09
N ALA A 199 3.34 -11.15 16.34
CA ALA A 199 2.97 -9.81 15.89
C ALA A 199 2.81 -9.74 14.36
N VAL A 200 3.76 -10.32 13.61
CA VAL A 200 3.72 -10.37 12.14
C VAL A 200 2.58 -11.25 11.65
N PHE A 201 2.39 -12.42 12.26
CA PHE A 201 1.32 -13.35 11.92
C PHE A 201 -0.07 -12.72 12.10
N GLN A 202 -0.33 -12.14 13.28
CA GLN A 202 -1.61 -11.47 13.58
C GLN A 202 -1.84 -10.29 12.65
N PHE A 203 -0.82 -9.47 12.40
CA PHE A 203 -0.94 -8.33 11.49
C PHE A 203 -1.34 -8.77 10.07
N ILE A 204 -0.68 -9.79 9.52
CA ILE A 204 -1.01 -10.28 8.18
C ILE A 204 -2.46 -10.78 8.16
N LYS A 205 -2.82 -11.63 9.12
CA LYS A 205 -4.11 -12.33 9.11
C LYS A 205 -5.30 -11.42 9.44
N GLU A 206 -5.14 -10.50 10.37
CA GLU A 206 -6.25 -9.70 10.92
C GLU A 206 -6.33 -8.30 10.32
N VAL A 207 -5.25 -7.81 9.70
CA VAL A 207 -5.20 -6.44 9.17
C VAL A 207 -4.95 -6.43 7.66
N LEU A 208 -3.95 -7.14 7.15
CA LEU A 208 -3.61 -7.09 5.72
C LEU A 208 -4.59 -7.90 4.86
N LEU A 209 -4.77 -9.19 5.15
CA LEU A 209 -5.60 -10.06 4.31
C LEU A 209 -7.06 -9.56 4.17
N PRO A 210 -7.73 -9.05 5.21
CA PRO A 210 -9.08 -8.51 5.06
C PRO A 210 -9.17 -7.35 4.06
N VAL A 211 -8.13 -6.52 3.97
CA VAL A 211 -8.06 -5.41 3.01
C VAL A 211 -7.83 -5.91 1.58
N MET A 212 -7.29 -7.11 1.40
CA MET A 212 -7.08 -7.72 0.09
C MET A 212 -8.34 -8.36 -0.50
N ASP A 213 -9.31 -8.71 0.35
CA ASP A 213 -10.56 -9.39 -0.04
C ASP A 213 -11.73 -8.41 -0.32
N GLU A 214 -11.55 -7.11 -0.05
CA GLU A 214 -12.53 -6.02 -0.27
C GLU A 214 -12.43 -5.38 -1.67
#